data_AF-A0A2E2MXR1-F1
#
_entry.id   AF-A0A2E2MXR1-F1
#
_cell.length_a   1.000
_cell.length_b   1.000
_cell.length_c   1.000
_cell.angle_alpha   90.00
_cell.angle_beta   90.00
_cell.angle_gamma   90.00
#
_symmetry.space_group_name_H-M   'P 1'
#
loop_
_entity.id
_entity.type
_entity.pdbx_description
1 polymer ?
#
loop_
_entity_poly.entity_id
_entity_poly.type
_entity_poly.pdbx_seq_one_letter_code
_entity_poly.pdbx_strand_id
1 'polypeptide(L)' 'MPPDNYALLYRRAVYATATASLMERYRDHSATGEGDERGEAKDLAADDYRRDARWAVSEILGKAHTTVELI' A
#
# COMPACT_ATOMS: atom_id res chain seq x y z
N MET A 1 -7.09 22.50 -2.74
CA MET A 1 -8.49 22.23 -3.13
C MET A 1 -8.81 20.84 -2.63
N PRO A 2 -9.91 20.62 -1.90
CA PRO A 2 -10.28 19.27 -1.50
C PRO A 2 -10.55 18.41 -2.75
N PRO A 3 -10.19 17.12 -2.75
CA PRO A 3 -10.28 16.28 -3.94
C PRO A 3 -11.73 16.05 -4.38
N ASP A 4 -11.96 16.07 -5.71
CA ASP A 4 -13.29 15.97 -6.34
C ASP A 4 -14.02 14.63 -6.08
N ASN A 5 -13.36 13.65 -5.43
CA ASN A 5 -13.95 12.34 -5.18
C ASN A 5 -13.47 11.65 -3.89
N TYR A 6 -13.97 12.13 -2.75
CA TYR A 6 -13.73 11.53 -1.43
C TYR A 6 -14.10 10.04 -1.34
N ALA A 7 -15.17 9.60 -2.02
CA ALA A 7 -15.61 8.20 -1.98
C ALA A 7 -14.59 7.27 -2.65
N LEU A 8 -14.02 7.69 -3.79
CA LEU A 8 -12.96 6.95 -4.48
C LEU A 8 -11.68 6.88 -3.64
N LEU A 9 -11.27 7.99 -3.05
CA LEU A 9 -10.08 8.01 -2.18
C LEU A 9 -10.25 7.13 -0.95
N TYR A 10 -11.42 7.20 -0.30
CA TYR A 10 -11.72 6.35 0.84
C TYR A 10 -11.64 4.87 0.45
N ARG A 11 -12.26 4.51 -0.68
CA ARG A 11 -12.23 3.14 -1.20
C ARG A 11 -10.80 2.69 -1.52
N ARG A 12 -9.98 3.55 -2.13
CA ARG A 12 -8.56 3.28 -2.38
C ARG A 12 -7.81 3.06 -1.08
N ALA A 13 -7.98 3.92 -0.08
CA ALA A 13 -7.32 3.81 1.21
C ALA A 13 -7.65 2.49 1.91
N VAL A 14 -8.92 2.09 1.91
CA VAL A 14 -9.39 0.84 2.53
C VAL A 14 -8.80 -0.38 1.80
N TYR A 15 -8.94 -0.45 0.48
CA TYR A 15 -8.45 -1.62 -0.27
C TYR A 15 -6.93 -1.73 -0.25
N ALA A 16 -6.20 -0.63 -0.40
CA ALA A 16 -4.75 -0.65 -0.36
C ALA A 16 -4.24 -1.10 1.02
N THR A 17 -4.86 -0.61 2.11
CA THR A 17 -4.53 -1.05 3.48
C THR A 17 -4.81 -2.54 3.67
N ALA A 18 -5.98 -3.02 3.25
CA ALA A 18 -6.35 -4.43 3.38
C ALA A 18 -5.40 -5.34 2.59
N THR A 19 -5.06 -4.97 1.36
CA THR A 19 -4.13 -5.74 0.52
C THR A 19 -2.73 -5.78 1.11
N ALA A 20 -2.20 -4.65 1.59
CA ALA A 20 -0.89 -4.63 2.25
C ALA A 20 -0.86 -5.57 3.47
N SER A 21 -1.87 -5.50 4.34
CA SER A 21 -1.97 -6.38 5.50
C SER A 21 -2.12 -7.86 5.14
N LEU A 22 -2.81 -8.18 4.04
CA LEU A 22 -2.88 -9.55 3.55
C LEU A 22 -1.54 -10.04 3.02
N MET A 23 -0.83 -9.21 2.25
CA MET A 23 0.48 -9.57 1.68
C MET A 23 1.51 -9.86 2.78
N GLU A 24 1.56 -9.04 3.82
CA GLU A 24 2.43 -9.25 5.00
C GLU A 24 2.10 -10.58 5.70
N ARG A 25 0.82 -10.84 5.98
CA ARG A 25 0.40 -12.07 6.67
C ARG A 25 0.59 -13.34 5.83
N TYR A 26 0.32 -13.27 4.53
CA TYR A 26 0.51 -14.42 3.64
C TYR A 26 1.98 -14.70 3.35
N ARG A 27 2.85 -13.70 3.43
CA ARG A 27 4.29 -13.90 3.40
C ARG A 27 4.74 -14.74 4.58
N ASP A 28 4.40 -14.33 5.81
CA ASP A 28 4.76 -15.06 7.04
C ASP A 28 4.33 -16.53 6.98
N HIS A 29 3.21 -16.81 6.30
CA HIS A 29 2.69 -18.16 6.13
C HIS A 29 3.40 -19.03 5.06
N SER A 30 4.12 -18.42 4.11
CA SER A 30 4.66 -19.11 2.93
C SER A 30 6.17 -19.40 2.95
N ALA A 31 6.84 -19.23 4.10
CA ALA A 31 8.28 -19.40 4.26
C ALA A 31 8.71 -20.89 4.23
N THR A 32 8.71 -21.50 3.05
CA THR A 32 9.44 -22.74 2.72
C THR A 32 10.38 -22.42 1.57
N GLY A 33 11.64 -22.89 1.56
CA GLY A 33 12.80 -22.34 0.83
C GLY A 33 12.71 -21.86 -0.63
N GLU A 34 11.66 -22.17 -1.40
CA GLU A 34 11.35 -21.55 -2.71
C GLU A 34 10.54 -20.23 -2.58
N GLY A 35 10.12 -19.91 -1.36
CA GLY A 35 9.28 -18.76 -0.99
C GLY A 35 10.05 -17.50 -0.63
N ASP A 36 11.38 -17.53 -0.60
CA ASP A 36 12.22 -16.41 -0.18
C ASP A 36 12.28 -15.31 -1.25
N GLU A 37 12.62 -15.69 -2.50
CA GLU A 37 12.62 -14.79 -3.68
C GLU A 37 11.20 -14.28 -3.99
N ARG A 38 10.20 -15.15 -3.83
CA ARG A 38 8.77 -14.80 -3.91
C ARG A 38 8.31 -13.95 -2.71
N GLY A 39 9.06 -13.98 -1.62
CA GLY A 39 8.84 -13.22 -0.40
C GLY A 39 9.21 -11.77 -0.62
N GLU A 40 10.42 -11.48 -1.10
CA GLU A 40 10.91 -10.13 -1.37
C GLU A 40 9.99 -9.34 -2.31
N ALA A 41 9.54 -9.97 -3.40
CA ALA A 41 8.59 -9.35 -4.33
C ALA A 41 7.24 -8.98 -3.67
N LYS A 42 6.78 -9.77 -2.68
CA LYS A 42 5.55 -9.48 -1.92
C LYS A 42 5.72 -8.30 -0.96
N ASP A 43 6.91 -8.07 -0.42
CA ASP A 43 7.17 -6.89 0.43
C ASP A 43 7.16 -5.61 -0.38
N LEU A 44 7.83 -5.62 -1.52
CA LEU A 44 7.85 -4.47 -2.41
C LEU A 44 6.42 -4.07 -2.80
N ALA A 45 5.60 -5.06 -3.13
CA ALA A 45 4.18 -4.85 -3.42
C ALA A 45 3.39 -4.34 -2.19
N ALA A 46 3.63 -4.88 -0.99
CA ALA A 46 2.97 -4.42 0.23
C ALA A 46 3.32 -2.96 0.55
N ASP A 47 4.58 -2.57 0.38
CA ASP A 47 5.06 -1.21 0.58
C ASP A 47 4.40 -0.21 -0.39
N ASP A 48 4.25 -0.60 -1.66
CA ASP A 48 3.54 0.20 -2.66
C ASP A 48 2.07 0.41 -2.26
N TYR A 49 1.38 -0.63 -1.82
CA TYR A 49 0.01 -0.50 -1.32
C TYR A 49 -0.08 0.35 -0.05
N ARG A 50 0.89 0.28 0.86
CA ARG A 50 0.96 1.18 2.04
C ARG A 50 1.16 2.64 1.64
N ARG A 51 2.00 2.89 0.63
CA ARG A 51 2.23 4.25 0.07
C ARG A 51 0.95 4.80 -0.54
N ASP A 52 0.26 4.01 -1.35
CA ASP A 52 -1.03 4.35 -1.95
C ASP A 52 -2.11 4.69 -0.92
N ALA A 53 -2.20 3.89 0.16
CA ALA A 53 -3.12 4.16 1.26
C ALA A 53 -2.80 5.50 1.94
N ARG A 54 -1.51 5.77 2.23
CA ARG A 54 -1.08 7.03 2.85
C ARG A 54 -1.40 8.23 1.97
N TRP A 55 -1.19 8.15 0.66
CA TRP A 55 -1.52 9.25 -0.24
C TRP A 55 -3.02 9.51 -0.28
N ALA A 56 -3.83 8.47 -0.41
CA ALA A 56 -5.28 8.62 -0.41
C ALA A 56 -5.80 9.27 0.89
N VAL A 57 -5.24 8.88 2.04
CA VAL A 57 -5.57 9.50 3.34
C VAL A 57 -5.08 10.95 3.42
N SER A 58 -3.85 11.24 2.98
CA SER A 58 -3.33 12.61 2.95
C SER A 58 -4.19 13.54 2.09
N GLU A 59 -4.61 13.07 0.91
CA GLU A 59 -5.53 13.79 0.02
C GLU A 59 -6.89 14.06 0.69
N ILE A 60 -7.49 13.05 1.35
CA ILE A 60 -8.73 13.23 2.13
C ILE A 60 -8.55 14.28 3.22
N LEU A 61 -7.40 14.28 3.90
CA LEU A 61 -7.07 15.21 4.98
C LEU A 61 -6.58 16.58 4.48
N GLY A 62 -6.41 16.79 3.17
CA GLY A 62 -5.84 18.00 2.59
C GLY A 62 -4.38 18.25 2.98
N LYS A 63 -3.62 17.19 3.30
CA LYS A 63 -2.20 17.24 3.65
C LYS A 63 -1.34 17.01 2.41
N ALA A 64 -0.27 17.78 2.27
CA ALA A 64 0.73 17.56 1.23
C ALA A 64 1.42 16.20 1.42
N HIS A 65 1.75 15.53 0.31
CA HIS A 65 2.54 14.30 0.28
C HIS A 65 3.62 14.39 -0.81
N THR A 66 4.74 13.70 -0.59
CA THR A 66 5.88 13.68 -1.54
C THR A 66 6.17 12.25 -1.98
N THR A 67 6.32 12.05 -3.28
CA THR A 67 6.77 10.80 -3.89
C THR A 67 8.28 10.83 -4.04
N VAL A 68 8.99 9.88 -3.42
CA VAL A 68 10.41 9.64 -3.68
C VAL A 68 10.51 8.33 -4.47
N GLU A 69 11.02 8.42 -5.70
CA GLU A 69 11.40 7.28 -6.52
C GLU A 69 12.87 6.96 -6.20
N LEU A 70 13.17 5.71 -5.82
CA LEU A 70 14.55 5.25 -5.67
C LEU A 70 15.11 5.02 -7.09
N ILE A 71 16.16 5.78 -7.43
CA ILE A 71 17.01 5.58 -8.63
C ILE A 71 18.25 4.77 -8.25
#